data_AF-A0A0Q4BPB1-F1
#
_entry.id   AF-A0A0Q4BPB1-F1
#
_cell.length_a   1.000
_cell.length_b   1.000
_cell.length_c   1.000
_cell.angle_alpha   90.00
_cell.angle_beta   90.00
_cell.angle_gamma   90.00
#
_symmetry.space_group_name_H-M   'P 1'
#
loop_
_entity.id
_entity.type
_entity.pdbx_description
1 polymer ?
#
loop_
_entity_poly.entity_id
_entity_poly.type
_entity_poly.pdbx_seq_one_letter_code
_entity_poly.pdbx_strand_id
1 'polypeptide(L)'
;MWPLVEDPANSPVAFVTLLRRHMWVPADRLVGVNPRNLNKRLINDLNRAGVTAADGWLYGTLDAEFDSRRGGYDFHHHLIVSGGKVAAMERLRGLGPYAPGRSGAHEEGRRDIDRVQVKRVRDNLPDPMTYATKFRVFSVSTYIGEDGTVETGTSTRRVPQPHLTHWLLWMDRWRVSDLLITQGLTLTAGGIRRRV
;
A
#
# COMPACT_ATOMS: atom_id res chain seq x y z
N MET A 1 -3.56 -1.81 18.84
CA MET A 1 -4.09 -2.22 17.52
C MET A 1 -4.54 -3.68 17.55
N TRP A 2 -3.77 -4.59 18.15
CA TRP A 2 -4.17 -6.01 18.30
C TRP A 2 -5.57 -6.22 18.92
N PRO A 3 -5.92 -5.54 20.04
CA PRO A 3 -7.26 -5.67 20.61
C PRO A 3 -8.39 -5.20 19.67
N LEU A 4 -8.11 -4.32 18.70
CA LEU A 4 -9.11 -3.87 17.73
C LEU A 4 -9.44 -4.94 16.70
N VAL A 5 -8.49 -5.82 16.39
CA VAL A 5 -8.68 -6.89 15.41
C VAL A 5 -9.39 -8.10 16.04
N GLU A 6 -9.04 -8.43 17.29
CA GLU A 6 -9.67 -9.54 18.01
C GLU A 6 -11.09 -9.26 18.48
N ASP A 7 -11.43 -7.98 18.69
CA ASP A 7 -12.77 -7.59 19.09
C ASP A 7 -13.81 -7.99 18.01
N PRO A 8 -14.73 -8.92 18.32
CA PRO A 8 -15.72 -9.40 17.36
C PRO A 8 -16.61 -8.29 16.80
N ALA A 9 -16.79 -7.18 17.52
CA ALA A 9 -17.54 -6.02 17.05
C ALA A 9 -16.89 -5.31 15.85
N ASN A 10 -15.64 -5.64 15.53
CA ASN A 10 -14.90 -5.11 14.39
C ASN A 10 -14.80 -6.10 13.22
N SER A 11 -15.34 -7.32 13.36
CA SER A 11 -15.38 -8.32 12.29
C SER A 11 -16.34 -7.89 11.16
N PRO A 12 -16.07 -8.21 9.88
CA PRO A 12 -14.87 -8.89 9.37
C PRO A 12 -13.64 -7.97 9.36
N VAL A 13 -12.44 -8.56 9.42
CA VAL A 13 -11.18 -7.84 9.21
C VAL A 13 -10.47 -8.37 7.95
N ALA A 14 -9.88 -7.47 7.17
CA ALA A 14 -9.10 -7.84 5.99
C ALA A 14 -7.82 -7.00 5.86
N PHE A 15 -6.79 -7.63 5.32
CA PHE A 15 -5.62 -6.97 4.78
C PHE A 15 -5.87 -6.60 3.33
N VAL A 16 -5.50 -5.38 2.95
CA VAL A 16 -5.73 -4.86 1.60
C VAL A 16 -4.45 -4.24 1.06
N THR A 17 -4.03 -4.69 -0.12
CA THR A 17 -3.00 -4.01 -0.92
C THR A 17 -3.68 -3.22 -2.04
N LEU A 18 -3.36 -1.93 -2.12
CA LEU A 18 -3.87 -1.04 -3.16
C LEU A 18 -2.72 -0.55 -4.06
N LEU A 19 -2.76 -0.95 -5.33
CA LEU A 19 -1.76 -0.68 -6.36
C LEU A 19 -2.32 0.33 -7.36
N ARG A 20 -2.55 1.57 -6.89
CA ARG A 20 -3.11 2.65 -7.70
C ARG A 20 -2.22 2.93 -8.91
N ARG A 21 -2.82 3.15 -10.09
CA ARG A 21 -2.09 3.56 -11.31
C ARG A 21 -1.32 4.87 -11.11
N HIS A 22 -0.21 4.99 -11.86
CA HIS A 22 0.65 6.17 -11.89
C HIS A 22 1.27 6.52 -10.53
N MET A 23 1.69 5.50 -9.80
CA MET A 23 2.38 5.62 -8.51
C MET A 23 3.89 5.35 -8.60
N TRP A 24 4.38 4.89 -9.74
CA TRP A 24 5.81 4.74 -9.99
C TRP A 24 6.51 6.09 -10.18
N VAL A 25 7.68 6.22 -9.56
CA VAL A 25 8.51 7.42 -9.61
C VAL A 25 9.97 7.04 -9.87
N PRO A 26 10.65 7.67 -10.86
CA PRO A 26 12.10 7.54 -11.01
C PRO A 26 12.84 7.89 -9.72
N ALA A 27 13.91 7.15 -9.40
CA ALA A 27 14.63 7.34 -8.13
C ALA A 27 15.24 8.75 -7.99
N ASP A 28 15.70 9.36 -9.07
CA ASP A 28 16.24 10.73 -9.11
C ASP A 28 15.16 11.82 -8.91
N ARG A 29 13.88 11.47 -9.13
CA ARG A 29 12.72 12.34 -8.92
C ARG A 29 12.06 12.14 -7.56
N LEU A 30 12.50 11.15 -6.77
CA LEU A 30 11.88 10.78 -5.50
C LEU A 30 11.82 11.95 -4.51
N VAL A 31 12.84 12.82 -4.52
CA VAL A 31 12.91 14.02 -3.66
C VAL A 31 11.71 14.96 -3.84
N GLY A 32 11.06 14.97 -5.00
CA GLY A 32 9.87 15.78 -5.28
C GLY A 32 8.55 15.15 -4.80
N VAL A 33 8.57 13.90 -4.34
CA VAL A 33 7.35 13.16 -3.96
C VAL A 33 6.94 13.52 -2.54
N ASN A 34 5.70 14.00 -2.40
CA ASN A 34 5.10 14.30 -1.10
C ASN A 34 4.10 13.18 -0.71
N PRO A 35 4.37 12.38 0.35
CA PRO A 35 3.49 11.28 0.75
C PRO A 35 2.11 11.75 1.21
N ARG A 36 1.99 12.97 1.77
CA ARG A 36 0.68 13.53 2.14
C ARG A 36 -0.21 13.71 0.91
N ASN A 37 0.37 14.08 -0.23
CA ASN A 37 -0.38 14.18 -1.49
C ASN A 37 -0.80 12.80 -2.00
N LEU A 38 0.02 11.76 -1.82
CA LEU A 38 -0.34 10.39 -2.19
C LEU A 38 -1.48 9.87 -1.29
N ASN A 39 -1.39 10.09 0.02
CA ASN A 39 -2.46 9.73 0.97
C ASN A 39 -3.74 10.53 0.73
N LYS A 40 -3.65 11.82 0.39
CA LYS A 40 -4.82 12.63 0.00
C LYS A 40 -5.52 12.07 -1.25
N ARG A 41 -4.78 11.58 -2.25
CA ARG A 41 -5.37 10.91 -3.42
C ARG A 41 -6.12 9.64 -3.01
N LEU A 42 -5.50 8.80 -2.17
CA LEU A 42 -6.17 7.60 -1.65
C LEU A 42 -7.45 7.97 -0.89
N ILE A 43 -7.41 8.95 0.01
CA ILE A 43 -8.60 9.40 0.76
C ILE A 43 -9.73 9.83 -0.19
N ASN A 44 -9.41 10.56 -1.26
CA ASN A 44 -10.41 10.94 -2.26
C ASN A 44 -11.01 9.71 -2.97
N ASP A 45 -10.18 8.73 -3.30
CA ASP A 45 -10.63 7.49 -3.94
C ASP A 45 -11.50 6.65 -2.97
N LEU A 46 -11.13 6.57 -1.69
CA LEU A 46 -11.92 5.94 -0.62
C LEU A 46 -13.28 6.65 -0.42
N ASN A 47 -13.30 7.99 -0.46
CA ASN A 47 -14.53 8.78 -0.38
C ASN A 47 -15.47 8.46 -1.56
N ARG A 48 -14.94 8.47 -2.80
CA ARG A 48 -15.71 8.17 -4.02
C ARG A 48 -16.27 6.75 -4.01
N ALA A 49 -15.52 5.78 -3.50
CA ALA A 49 -15.97 4.42 -3.33
C ALA A 49 -16.90 4.23 -2.11
N GLY A 50 -17.21 5.28 -1.35
CA GLY A 50 -18.04 5.20 -0.14
C GLY A 50 -17.43 4.37 0.99
N VAL A 51 -16.12 4.11 0.95
CA VAL A 51 -15.40 3.40 2.02
C VAL A 51 -15.41 4.23 3.28
N THR A 52 -15.30 5.55 3.16
CA THR A 52 -15.25 6.41 4.33
C THR A 52 -16.58 6.46 5.09
N ALA A 53 -17.71 6.38 4.40
CA ALA A 53 -19.03 6.34 5.01
C ALA A 53 -19.38 4.98 5.63
N ALA A 54 -18.72 3.89 5.22
CA ALA A 54 -18.97 2.56 5.76
C ALA A 54 -18.50 2.45 7.22
N ASP A 55 -19.17 1.59 7.99
CA ASP A 55 -18.86 1.27 9.38
C ASP A 55 -17.53 0.51 9.52
N GLY A 56 -16.96 0.55 10.71
CA GLY A 56 -15.66 -0.03 11.04
C GLY A 56 -14.52 0.97 10.96
N TRP A 57 -13.30 0.45 10.88
CA TRP A 57 -12.08 1.27 10.90
C TRP A 57 -11.11 0.86 9.79
N LEU A 58 -10.17 1.75 9.51
CA LEU A 58 -9.09 1.54 8.55
C LEU A 58 -7.78 2.06 9.15
N TYR A 59 -6.72 1.28 9.00
CA TYR A 59 -5.36 1.65 9.34
C TYR A 59 -4.43 1.17 8.24
N GLY A 60 -3.39 1.92 7.89
CA GLY A 60 -2.36 1.40 6.99
C GLY A 60 -1.24 2.39 6.71
N THR A 61 -0.36 1.99 5.81
CA THR A 61 0.83 2.76 5.42
C THR A 61 0.97 2.85 3.91
N LEU A 62 1.60 3.95 3.49
CA LEU A 62 2.25 4.06 2.19
C LEU A 62 3.58 3.27 2.23
N ASP A 63 3.73 2.32 1.33
CA ASP A 63 4.96 1.55 1.10
C ASP A 63 5.45 1.75 -0.34
N ALA A 64 6.66 1.28 -0.65
CA ALA A 64 7.18 1.27 -2.01
C ALA A 64 8.11 0.09 -2.28
N GLU A 65 8.09 -0.38 -3.52
CA GLU A 65 9.00 -1.40 -4.03
C GLU A 65 9.96 -0.79 -5.06
N PHE A 66 11.25 -1.17 -5.03
CA PHE A 66 12.21 -0.68 -6.01
C PHE A 66 12.28 -1.62 -7.23
N ASP A 67 11.95 -1.08 -8.40
CA ASP A 67 12.16 -1.73 -9.70
C ASP A 67 13.61 -1.51 -10.15
N SER A 68 14.43 -2.55 -10.04
CA SER A 68 15.85 -2.50 -10.42
C SER A 68 16.10 -2.42 -11.92
N ARG A 69 15.18 -2.94 -12.74
CA ARG A 69 15.30 -2.85 -14.19
C ARG A 69 15.14 -1.41 -14.66
N ARG A 70 14.33 -0.62 -13.95
CA ARG A 70 13.92 0.72 -14.40
C ARG A 70 14.39 1.86 -13.51
N GLY A 71 15.01 1.55 -12.37
CA GLY A 71 15.63 2.56 -11.50
C GLY A 71 14.62 3.47 -10.81
N GLY A 72 13.51 2.93 -10.30
CA GLY A 72 12.46 3.72 -9.66
C GLY A 72 11.67 2.97 -8.58
N TYR A 73 10.80 3.70 -7.90
CA TYR A 73 10.00 3.24 -6.78
C TYR A 73 8.53 3.19 -7.17
N ASP A 74 7.89 2.04 -6.98
CA ASP A 74 6.45 1.88 -7.17
C ASP A 74 5.72 1.95 -5.83
N PHE A 75 5.02 3.07 -5.61
CA PHE A 75 4.31 3.32 -4.36
C PHE A 75 2.96 2.63 -4.30
N HIS A 76 2.62 2.09 -3.14
CA HIS A 76 1.35 1.41 -2.91
C HIS A 76 0.94 1.47 -1.45
N HIS A 77 -0.29 1.07 -1.14
CA HIS A 77 -0.78 1.09 0.23
C HIS A 77 -1.07 -0.30 0.75
N HIS A 78 -0.60 -0.56 1.97
CA HIS A 78 -0.96 -1.74 2.74
C HIS A 78 -1.88 -1.33 3.90
N LEU A 79 -3.07 -1.91 3.94
CA LEU A 79 -4.13 -1.49 4.83
C LEU A 79 -4.68 -2.69 5.61
N ILE A 80 -5.14 -2.44 6.83
CA ILE A 80 -6.05 -3.29 7.59
C ILE A 80 -7.38 -2.54 7.68
N VAL A 81 -8.45 -3.22 7.30
CA VAL A 81 -9.82 -2.70 7.31
C VAL A 81 -10.74 -3.62 8.08
N SER A 82 -11.76 -3.05 8.70
CA SER A 82 -12.72 -3.75 9.56
C SER A 82 -14.18 -3.43 9.19
N GLY A 83 -15.12 -4.28 9.62
CA GLY A 83 -16.56 -4.05 9.47
C GLY A 83 -17.02 -3.92 8.01
N GLY A 84 -18.02 -3.07 7.75
CA GLY A 84 -18.53 -2.81 6.40
C GLY A 84 -17.52 -2.17 5.45
N LYS A 85 -16.41 -1.59 5.94
CA LYS A 85 -15.30 -1.12 5.08
C LYS A 85 -14.69 -2.25 4.26
N VAL A 86 -14.67 -3.49 4.75
CA VAL A 86 -14.12 -4.64 4.00
C VAL A 86 -14.86 -4.80 2.66
N ALA A 87 -16.20 -4.82 2.69
CA ALA A 87 -17.00 -4.93 1.48
C ALA A 87 -16.91 -3.67 0.61
N ALA A 88 -16.79 -2.50 1.24
CA ALA A 88 -16.64 -1.23 0.53
C ALA A 88 -15.36 -1.14 -0.30
N MET A 89 -14.27 -1.79 0.14
CA MET A 89 -12.99 -1.79 -0.58
C MET A 89 -13.10 -2.38 -1.98
N GLU A 90 -13.97 -3.37 -2.20
CA GLU A 90 -14.16 -3.98 -3.52
C GLU A 90 -14.67 -2.97 -4.56
N ARG A 91 -15.39 -1.93 -4.12
CA ARG A 91 -15.90 -0.87 -5.02
C ARG A 91 -14.79 -0.02 -5.63
N LEU A 92 -13.59 -0.01 -5.04
CA LEU A 92 -12.43 0.66 -5.63
C LEU A 92 -12.07 0.09 -7.00
N ARG A 93 -12.34 -1.21 -7.26
CA ARG A 93 -12.06 -1.86 -8.56
C ARG A 93 -12.79 -1.19 -9.72
N GLY A 94 -13.95 -0.57 -9.47
CA GLY A 94 -14.72 0.16 -10.46
C GLY A 94 -14.16 1.56 -10.79
N LEU A 95 -13.18 2.06 -10.05
CA LEU A 95 -12.57 3.36 -10.32
C LEU A 95 -11.41 3.21 -11.31
N GLY A 96 -11.31 4.12 -12.26
CA GLY A 96 -10.25 4.13 -13.29
C GLY A 96 -8.81 3.96 -12.77
N PRO A 97 -8.42 4.59 -11.63
CA PRO A 97 -7.09 4.39 -11.05
C PRO A 97 -6.78 2.97 -10.56
N TYR A 98 -7.77 2.08 -10.46
CA TYR A 98 -7.61 0.69 -10.03
C TYR A 98 -8.05 -0.32 -11.09
N ALA A 99 -8.40 0.14 -12.30
CA ALA A 99 -8.73 -0.75 -13.39
C ALA A 99 -7.54 -1.71 -13.68
N PRO A 100 -7.80 -3.01 -13.93
CA PRO A 100 -6.77 -3.95 -14.36
C PRO A 100 -6.04 -3.46 -15.61
N GLY A 101 -4.77 -3.79 -15.76
CA GLY A 101 -3.97 -3.40 -16.91
C GLY A 101 -2.83 -2.44 -16.59
N ARG A 102 -1.99 -2.19 -17.61
CA ARG A 102 -0.75 -1.41 -17.54
C ARG A 102 -1.02 0.09 -17.49
N SER A 103 -0.23 0.80 -16.70
CA SER A 103 -0.37 2.22 -16.39
C SER A 103 0.87 3.06 -16.69
N GLY A 104 1.94 2.43 -17.18
CA GLY A 104 3.10 3.14 -17.70
C GLY A 104 4.17 2.21 -18.26
N ALA A 105 5.23 2.82 -18.81
CA ALA A 105 6.41 2.11 -19.30
C ALA A 105 7.04 1.21 -18.23
N HIS A 106 6.82 1.51 -16.94
CA HIS A 106 7.28 0.72 -15.80
C HIS A 106 6.48 -0.56 -15.51
N GLU A 107 5.43 -0.83 -16.28
CA GLU A 107 4.67 -2.08 -16.23
C GLU A 107 4.71 -2.82 -17.57
N GLU A 108 5.44 -2.29 -18.56
CA GLU A 108 5.58 -2.93 -19.87
C GLU A 108 6.21 -4.33 -19.74
N GLY A 109 5.60 -5.30 -20.44
CA GLY A 109 5.97 -6.71 -20.36
C GLY A 109 5.47 -7.44 -19.13
N ARG A 110 5.00 -6.78 -18.06
CA ARG A 110 4.44 -7.47 -16.89
C ARG A 110 3.05 -8.04 -17.21
N ARG A 111 2.66 -9.10 -16.49
CA ARG A 111 1.28 -9.61 -16.49
C ARG A 111 0.34 -8.59 -15.84
N ASP A 112 -0.91 -8.59 -16.27
CA ASP A 112 -1.93 -7.75 -15.64
C ASP A 112 -2.14 -8.20 -14.20
N ILE A 113 -2.19 -7.21 -13.29
CA ILE A 113 -2.35 -7.44 -11.86
C ILE A 113 -3.67 -6.87 -11.37
N ASP A 114 -4.27 -7.57 -10.41
CA ASP A 114 -5.34 -7.03 -9.60
C ASP A 114 -4.80 -5.90 -8.73
N ARG A 115 -5.30 -4.69 -8.95
CA ARG A 115 -4.86 -3.47 -8.25
C ARG A 115 -5.51 -3.26 -6.89
N VAL A 116 -6.55 -4.03 -6.59
CA VAL A 116 -7.21 -4.10 -5.29
C VAL A 116 -7.12 -5.54 -4.84
N GLN A 117 -6.34 -5.82 -3.82
CA GLN A 117 -6.14 -7.18 -3.31
C GLN A 117 -6.67 -7.25 -1.89
N VAL A 118 -7.82 -7.90 -1.69
CA VAL A 118 -8.46 -8.04 -0.38
C VAL A 118 -8.26 -9.46 0.14
N LYS A 119 -7.58 -9.60 1.27
CA LYS A 119 -7.34 -10.89 1.94
C LYS A 119 -7.93 -10.85 3.34
N ARG A 120 -8.98 -11.64 3.59
CA ARG A 120 -9.58 -11.74 4.93
C ARG A 120 -8.55 -12.27 5.93
N VAL A 121 -8.47 -11.61 7.08
CA VAL A 121 -7.67 -12.05 8.21
C VAL A 121 -8.56 -12.97 9.06
N ARG A 122 -8.16 -14.23 9.18
CA ARG A 122 -8.87 -15.21 10.01
C ARG A 122 -8.08 -15.49 11.29
N ASP A 123 -6.86 -16.00 11.13
CA ASP A 123 -6.17 -16.68 12.26
C ASP A 123 -4.68 -16.31 12.43
N ASN A 124 -4.08 -15.54 11.51
CA ASN A 124 -2.62 -15.34 11.46
C ASN A 124 -2.16 -13.95 11.95
N LEU A 125 -2.70 -13.45 13.06
CA LEU A 125 -2.12 -12.26 13.69
C LEU A 125 -0.87 -12.66 14.48
N PRO A 126 0.21 -11.85 14.50
CA PRO A 126 0.27 -10.41 14.17
C PRO A 126 0.63 -10.09 12.72
N ASP A 127 0.86 -11.08 11.88
CA ASP A 127 1.53 -10.90 10.57
C ASP A 127 0.88 -9.85 9.67
N PRO A 128 -0.45 -9.81 9.44
CA PRO A 128 -1.08 -8.77 8.63
C PRO A 128 -0.82 -7.36 9.16
N MET A 129 -0.78 -7.18 10.48
CA MET A 129 -0.60 -5.87 11.09
C MET A 129 0.84 -5.39 11.00
N THR A 130 1.81 -6.28 11.26
CA THR A 130 3.23 -5.98 11.09
C THR A 130 3.54 -5.73 9.62
N TYR A 131 2.91 -6.49 8.72
CA TYR A 131 3.03 -6.29 7.28
C TYR A 131 2.44 -4.95 6.83
N ALA A 132 1.26 -4.57 7.34
CA ALA A 132 0.63 -3.27 7.06
C ALA A 132 1.39 -2.07 7.65
N THR A 133 2.46 -2.31 8.42
CA THR A 133 3.34 -1.25 8.97
C THR A 133 4.79 -1.40 8.53
N LYS A 134 5.04 -2.33 7.60
CA LYS A 134 6.37 -2.59 7.09
C LYS A 134 6.84 -1.37 6.29
N PHE A 135 7.96 -0.80 6.70
CA PHE A 135 8.69 0.22 5.94
C PHE A 135 10.02 -0.38 5.51
N ARG A 136 9.99 -1.26 4.50
CA ARG A 136 11.17 -2.02 4.10
C ARG A 136 11.30 -2.00 2.58
N VAL A 137 12.16 -1.13 2.06
CA VAL A 137 12.41 -1.04 0.62
C VAL A 137 13.43 -2.09 0.20
N PHE A 138 13.06 -2.91 -0.78
CA PHE A 138 13.98 -3.82 -1.45
C PHE A 138 13.96 -3.63 -2.94
N SER A 139 15.10 -3.99 -3.53
CA SER A 139 15.10 -4.39 -4.92
C SER A 139 14.50 -5.78 -5.00
N VAL A 140 13.47 -5.91 -5.82
CA VAL A 140 13.04 -7.22 -6.27
C VAL A 140 13.67 -7.48 -7.64
N SER A 141 14.15 -8.71 -7.83
CA SER A 141 14.76 -9.09 -9.10
C SER A 141 13.65 -9.37 -10.10
N THR A 142 13.70 -8.77 -11.28
CA THR A 142 12.78 -9.09 -12.38
C THR A 142 13.50 -9.93 -13.43
N TYR A 143 12.85 -10.94 -13.98
CA TYR A 143 13.36 -11.74 -15.09
C TYR A 143 12.30 -11.86 -16.19
N ILE A 144 12.71 -12.32 -17.38
CA ILE A 144 11.81 -12.60 -18.49
C ILE A 144 11.40 -14.06 -18.38
N GLY A 145 10.12 -14.33 -18.22
CA GLY A 145 9.53 -15.66 -18.21
C GLY A 145 9.51 -16.29 -19.61
N GLU A 146 9.17 -17.58 -19.67
CA GLU A 146 9.16 -18.35 -20.93
C GLU A 146 8.17 -17.80 -21.98
N ASP A 147 7.09 -17.16 -21.51
CA ASP A 147 6.07 -16.49 -22.34
C ASP A 147 6.48 -15.07 -22.77
N GLY A 148 7.72 -14.65 -22.49
CA GLY A 148 8.23 -13.30 -22.74
C GLY A 148 7.71 -12.25 -21.76
N THR A 149 6.91 -12.64 -20.75
CA THR A 149 6.43 -11.71 -19.73
C THR A 149 7.51 -11.41 -18.71
N VAL A 150 7.45 -10.23 -18.10
CA VAL A 150 8.35 -9.82 -17.04
C VAL A 150 7.77 -10.30 -15.72
N GLU A 151 8.47 -11.24 -15.10
CA GLU A 151 8.09 -11.80 -13.82
C GLU A 151 8.93 -11.20 -12.69
N THR A 152 8.32 -11.12 -11.52
CA THR A 152 8.95 -10.65 -10.29
C THR A 152 9.42 -11.86 -9.50
N GLY A 153 10.72 -11.92 -9.18
CA GLY A 153 11.31 -12.98 -8.38
C GLY A 153 10.94 -12.90 -6.90
N THR A 154 11.10 -14.02 -6.19
CA THR A 154 10.79 -14.12 -4.76
C THR A 154 11.93 -13.61 -3.87
N SER A 155 13.15 -13.52 -4.40
CA SER A 155 14.30 -13.02 -3.64
C SER A 155 14.33 -11.50 -3.59
N THR A 156 14.42 -10.96 -2.37
CA THR A 156 14.62 -9.54 -2.13
C THR A 156 16.11 -9.27 -1.92
N ARG A 157 16.61 -8.19 -2.53
CA ARG A 157 18.02 -7.75 -2.43
C ARG A 157 18.08 -6.30 -1.99
N ARG A 158 19.24 -5.90 -1.47
CA ARG A 158 19.52 -4.49 -1.18
C ARG A 158 19.33 -3.66 -2.46
N VAL A 159 18.65 -2.52 -2.32
CA VAL A 159 18.53 -1.55 -3.42
C VAL A 159 19.93 -1.09 -3.85
N PRO A 160 20.27 -1.13 -5.15
CA PRO A 160 21.58 -0.68 -5.63
C PRO A 160 21.80 0.81 -5.38
N GLN A 161 23.06 1.21 -5.25
CA GLN A 161 23.43 2.62 -5.20
C GLN A 161 23.41 3.22 -6.61
N PRO A 162 23.06 4.52 -6.77
CA PRO A 162 22.76 5.51 -5.72
C PRO A 162 21.29 5.50 -5.23
N HIS A 163 20.44 4.63 -5.78
CA HIS A 163 19.00 4.66 -5.54
C HIS A 163 18.65 4.51 -4.05
N LEU A 164 19.31 3.60 -3.34
CA LEU A 164 19.12 3.45 -1.89
C LEU A 164 19.36 4.77 -1.13
N THR A 165 20.36 5.55 -1.54
CA THR A 165 20.63 6.86 -0.94
C THR A 165 19.48 7.83 -1.16
N HIS A 166 18.89 7.86 -2.36
CA HIS A 166 17.70 8.68 -2.62
C HIS A 166 16.51 8.28 -1.73
N TRP A 167 16.30 6.97 -1.51
CA TRP A 167 15.26 6.49 -0.60
C TRP A 167 15.50 6.94 0.84
N LEU A 168 16.71 6.79 1.35
CA LEU A 168 17.04 7.17 2.73
C LEU A 168 16.87 8.68 2.95
N LEU A 169 17.33 9.50 2.01
CA LEU A 169 17.13 10.96 2.05
C LEU A 169 15.66 11.35 1.94
N TRP A 170 14.86 10.61 1.18
CA TRP A 170 13.41 10.84 1.13
C TRP A 170 12.75 10.48 2.47
N MET A 171 13.08 9.34 3.05
CA MET A 171 12.53 8.91 4.35
C MET A 171 12.91 9.86 5.49
N ASP A 172 14.12 10.40 5.51
CA ASP A 172 14.58 11.37 6.52
C ASP A 172 13.71 12.65 6.57
N ARG A 173 13.10 13.02 5.45
CA ARG A 173 12.30 14.24 5.33
C ARG A 173 10.87 14.11 5.87
N TRP A 174 10.38 12.89 6.05
CA TRP A 174 8.98 12.65 6.37
C TRP A 174 8.84 11.97 7.72
N ARG A 175 7.85 12.39 8.50
CA ARG A 175 7.52 11.68 9.74
C ARG A 175 6.79 10.40 9.39
N VAL A 176 6.90 9.37 10.23
CA VAL A 176 6.11 8.15 10.08
C VAL A 176 4.62 8.46 9.93
N SER A 177 4.10 9.43 10.68
CA SER A 177 2.70 9.89 10.59
C SER A 177 2.29 10.43 9.22
N ASP A 178 3.23 10.91 8.40
CA ASP A 178 2.96 11.39 7.04
C ASP A 178 2.71 10.23 6.06
N LEU A 179 3.19 9.03 6.41
CA LEU A 179 3.02 7.79 5.64
C LEU A 179 1.80 7.01 6.08
N LEU A 180 1.29 7.25 7.30
CA LEU A 180 0.11 6.57 7.84
C LEU A 180 -1.19 7.08 7.22
N ILE A 181 -2.15 6.18 7.10
CA ILE A 181 -3.56 6.51 6.88
C ILE A 181 -4.41 5.85 7.96
N THR A 182 -5.30 6.64 8.58
CA THR A 182 -6.20 6.17 9.62
C THR A 182 -7.60 6.70 9.41
N GLN A 183 -8.62 5.85 9.59
CA GLN A 183 -10.01 6.25 9.53
C GLN A 183 -10.83 5.51 10.57
N GLY A 184 -11.70 6.22 11.31
CA GLY A 184 -12.41 5.64 12.46
C GLY A 184 -11.50 5.33 13.65
N LEU A 185 -10.25 5.79 13.61
CA LEU A 185 -9.23 5.57 14.62
C LEU A 185 -8.61 6.91 15.06
N THR A 186 -8.13 6.94 16.29
CA THR A 186 -7.37 8.04 16.87
C THR A 186 -6.02 7.52 17.34
N LEU A 187 -4.95 8.22 16.95
CA LEU A 187 -3.60 7.99 17.47
C LEU A 187 -3.48 8.66 18.83
N THR A 188 -3.10 7.91 19.86
CA THR A 188 -2.90 8.40 21.22
C THR A 188 -1.49 8.04 21.70
N ALA A 189 -1.03 8.64 22.79
CA ALA A 189 0.25 8.26 23.41
C ALA A 189 0.31 6.78 23.81
N GLY A 190 -0.84 6.17 24.14
CA GLY A 190 -0.98 4.74 24.44
C GLY A 190 -1.24 3.85 23.21
N GLY A 191 -1.05 4.37 22.00
CA GLY A 191 -1.29 3.66 20.74
C GLY A 191 -2.61 4.03 20.07
N ILE A 192 -3.15 3.11 19.26
CA ILE A 192 -4.30 3.38 18.38
C ILE A 192 -5.61 2.91 19.03
N ARG A 193 -6.61 3.79 19.07
CA ARG A 193 -7.95 3.53 19.62
C ARG A 193 -9.04 3.85 18.59
N ARG A 194 -10.22 3.23 18.74
CA ARG A 194 -11.40 3.61 17.95
C ARG A 194 -11.82 5.04 18.31
N ARG A 195 -12.22 5.80 17.30
CA ARG A 195 -12.86 7.11 17.52
C ARG A 195 -14.29 6.83 17.96
N VAL A 196 -14.60 7.23 19.20
CA VAL A 196 -15.98 7.24 19.72
C VAL A 196 -16.76 8.34 19.02
#